data_AF-A2ZJ83-F1
#
_entry.id   AF-A2ZJ83-F1
#
_cell.length_a   1.000
_cell.length_b   1.000
_cell.length_c   1.000
_cell.angle_alpha   90.00
_cell.angle_beta   90.00
_cell.angle_gamma   90.00
#
_symmetry.space_group_name_H-M   'P 1'
#
loop_
_entity.id
_entity.type
_entity.pdbx_description
1 polymer ?
#
loop_
_entity_poly.entity_id
_entity_poly.type
_entity_poly.pdbx_seq_one_letter_code
_entity_poly.pdbx_strand_id
1 'polypeptide(L)'
;MAPTPPVPLPNPAGSAAAAVLPRPAWNTNRNLVVTHPLLSLLESCASFRRLLQLHALLTVTGLAAHRFPASRLLAFCALSTPPRLAHAAAILARASPGPNAYMLGTMMRGFLRARLPARALGLFRRVVRDRLPADARTFVFAVKAAAAAAESEHGGTPSGGEAIHCAALKCGFVGESVLVGNALVHFYANHKSLDDAGKMFDEMPERDVVSWTTLVDGYARAGLADEAWRLFCRMVVVGGMRPNAVTLVAAVSAIGQMGLLAFGIMLHKYVTEGGVARSVNLDNALVDMFGKCGCVRYAREVFDGMEVKDVYSWTSMVNAYAKCGDLESAEQLFEDMPRRNVVSWSCMIAAYSQLNQPEEAVWLFREMIAAGVDPIDATLVSVLSACAQLGCLDLGRWIYENYITVLDGIATELLLGEPDPLQSP
;
A
#
# COMPACT_ATOMS: atom_id res chain seq x y z
N MET A 1 41.02 45.69 46.97
CA MET A 1 39.81 46.54 46.84
C MET A 1 39.49 46.68 45.36
N ALA A 2 38.32 46.21 44.92
CA ALA A 2 37.82 46.46 43.58
C ALA A 2 37.59 47.97 43.36
N PRO A 3 37.55 48.40 42.09
CA PRO A 3 36.27 48.91 41.60
C PRO A 3 35.83 48.23 40.30
N THR A 4 34.52 48.12 40.19
CA THR A 4 33.70 47.48 39.15
C THR A 4 33.85 48.09 37.75
N PRO A 5 33.89 47.27 36.68
CA PRO A 5 33.51 47.70 35.34
C PRO A 5 31.99 47.51 35.08
N PRO A 6 31.42 48.21 34.09
CA PRO A 6 30.00 48.54 34.02
C PRO A 6 29.13 47.41 33.45
N VAL A 7 27.84 47.48 33.81
CA VAL A 7 26.74 46.64 33.31
C VAL A 7 26.62 46.76 31.78
N PRO A 8 26.61 45.64 31.02
CA PRO A 8 26.24 45.67 29.61
C PRO A 8 24.72 45.81 29.48
N LEU A 9 24.29 46.75 28.64
CA LEU A 9 22.90 46.98 28.24
C LEU A 9 22.23 45.71 27.67
N PRO A 10 20.91 45.52 27.85
CA PRO A 10 20.18 44.40 27.26
C PRO A 10 20.15 44.53 25.73
N ASN A 11 20.61 43.48 25.06
CA ASN A 11 20.61 43.38 23.60
C ASN A 11 19.17 43.39 23.08
N PRO A 12 18.73 44.38 22.28
CA PRO A 12 17.39 44.44 21.74
C PRO A 12 17.37 43.78 20.37
N ALA A 13 17.19 42.46 20.33
CA ALA A 13 16.61 41.78 19.16
C ALA A 13 16.43 40.32 19.50
N GLY A 14 15.18 39.95 19.78
CA GLY A 14 14.71 38.60 19.52
C GLY A 14 14.98 38.29 18.05
N SER A 15 16.03 37.51 17.81
CA SER A 15 16.16 36.72 16.59
C SER A 15 14.96 35.77 16.57
N ALA A 16 13.90 36.21 15.91
CA ALA A 16 12.84 35.33 15.48
C ALA A 16 13.53 34.18 14.75
N ALA A 17 13.50 32.98 15.35
CA ALA A 17 13.94 31.77 14.71
C ALA A 17 13.22 31.69 13.37
N ALA A 18 13.94 31.99 12.28
CA ALA A 18 13.41 31.87 10.94
C ALA A 18 12.90 30.44 10.82
N ALA A 19 11.58 30.28 10.72
CA ALA A 19 10.93 28.99 10.59
C ALA A 19 11.65 28.24 9.46
N VAL A 20 12.35 27.17 9.83
CA VAL A 20 13.08 26.33 8.88
C VAL A 20 12.03 25.81 7.91
N LEU A 21 11.98 26.39 6.71
CA LEU A 21 11.09 25.93 5.65
C LEU A 21 11.32 24.43 5.48
N PRO A 22 10.27 23.61 5.43
CA PRO A 22 10.42 22.17 5.27
C PRO A 22 11.26 21.92 4.02
N ARG A 23 12.37 21.18 4.19
CA ARG A 23 13.28 20.88 3.09
C ARG A 23 12.48 20.16 1.99
N PRO A 24 12.56 20.60 0.74
CA PRO A 24 11.76 20.01 -0.31
C PRO A 24 12.17 18.55 -0.52
N ALA A 25 11.17 17.67 -0.70
CA ALA A 25 11.31 16.20 -0.70
C ALA A 25 12.26 15.63 -1.78
N TRP A 26 12.76 16.46 -2.70
CA TRP A 26 13.71 16.07 -3.74
C TRP A 26 15.18 16.12 -3.27
N ASN A 27 15.48 16.78 -2.13
CA ASN A 27 16.85 17.00 -1.64
C ASN A 27 17.21 16.07 -0.45
N THR A 28 17.32 14.76 -0.70
CA THR A 28 17.52 13.73 0.36
C THR A 28 18.92 13.11 0.40
N ASN A 29 19.93 13.63 -0.31
CA ASN A 29 21.29 13.06 -0.32
C ASN A 29 22.32 14.01 0.31
N ARG A 30 23.05 13.54 1.33
CA ARG A 30 23.94 14.33 2.21
C ARG A 30 25.44 14.35 1.83
N ASN A 31 25.88 13.70 0.75
CA ASN A 31 27.29 13.33 0.62
C ASN A 31 28.11 14.01 -0.49
N LEU A 32 27.77 15.23 -0.90
CA LEU A 32 28.67 16.02 -1.76
C LEU A 32 28.92 17.39 -1.15
N VAL A 33 30.19 17.68 -0.82
CA VAL A 33 30.62 19.04 -0.50
C VAL A 33 30.65 19.82 -1.79
N VAL A 34 29.58 20.57 -2.03
CA VAL A 34 29.46 21.44 -3.20
C VAL A 34 30.16 22.76 -2.91
N THR A 35 31.34 22.94 -3.48
CA THR A 35 32.14 24.17 -3.28
C THR A 35 31.66 25.35 -4.12
N HIS A 36 30.89 25.11 -5.18
CA HIS A 36 30.40 26.16 -6.07
C HIS A 36 29.13 26.84 -5.51
N PRO A 37 29.11 28.18 -5.31
CA PRO A 37 28.00 28.89 -4.67
C PRO A 37 26.64 28.67 -5.34
N LEU A 38 26.56 28.69 -6.67
CA LEU A 38 25.29 28.46 -7.40
C LEU A 38 24.73 27.05 -7.20
N LEU A 39 25.60 26.05 -7.00
CA LEU A 39 25.20 24.66 -6.81
C LEU A 39 24.77 24.40 -5.35
N SER A 40 25.38 25.10 -4.39
CA SER A 40 24.90 25.13 -3.00
C SER A 40 23.51 25.79 -2.90
N LEU A 41 23.31 26.93 -3.59
CA LEU A 41 22.00 27.58 -3.66
C LEU A 41 20.93 26.69 -4.27
N LEU A 42 21.29 25.87 -5.26
CA LEU A 42 20.39 24.90 -5.88
C LEU A 42 19.83 23.91 -4.86
N GLU A 43 20.66 23.41 -3.93
CA GLU A 43 20.23 22.48 -2.88
C GLU A 43 19.27 23.14 -1.87
N SER A 44 19.47 24.43 -1.59
CA SER A 44 18.57 25.21 -0.73
C SER A 44 17.31 25.72 -1.43
N CYS A 45 17.17 25.48 -2.75
CA CYS A 45 16.07 26.01 -3.53
C CYS A 45 14.75 25.31 -3.19
N ALA A 46 13.75 26.08 -2.72
CA ALA A 46 12.42 25.58 -2.35
C ALA A 46 11.28 26.08 -3.27
N SER A 47 11.57 27.01 -4.18
CA SER A 47 10.55 27.63 -5.04
C SER A 47 10.94 27.54 -6.51
N PHE A 48 9.97 27.24 -7.37
CA PHE A 48 10.20 27.21 -8.81
C PHE A 48 10.64 28.57 -9.37
N ARG A 49 10.17 29.69 -8.80
CA ARG A 49 10.61 31.02 -9.25
C ARG A 49 12.11 31.22 -9.01
N ARG A 50 12.60 30.81 -7.83
CA ARG A 50 14.04 30.84 -7.49
C ARG A 50 14.82 29.85 -8.35
N LEU A 51 14.23 28.68 -8.65
CA LEU A 51 14.83 27.71 -9.56
C LEU A 51 15.04 28.31 -10.95
N LEU A 52 14.07 29.03 -11.51
CA LEU A 52 14.22 29.66 -12.82
C LEU A 52 15.33 30.71 -12.84
N GLN A 53 15.45 31.52 -11.78
CA GLN A 53 16.55 32.47 -11.63
C GLN A 53 17.91 31.74 -11.58
N LEU A 54 18.01 30.69 -10.77
CA LEU A 54 19.22 29.86 -10.69
C LEU A 54 19.52 29.14 -12.01
N HIS A 55 18.51 28.64 -12.70
CA HIS A 55 18.67 27.96 -13.99
C HIS A 55 19.16 28.94 -15.06
N ALA A 56 18.62 30.15 -15.11
CA ALA A 56 19.10 31.22 -16.00
C ALA A 56 20.58 31.56 -15.72
N LEU A 57 20.95 31.75 -14.45
CA LEU A 57 22.35 31.99 -14.06
C LEU A 57 23.26 30.83 -14.46
N LEU A 58 22.86 29.59 -14.17
CA LEU A 58 23.61 28.39 -14.57
C LEU A 58 23.72 28.26 -16.08
N THR A 59 22.75 28.77 -16.85
CA THR A 59 22.77 28.74 -18.32
C THR A 59 23.79 29.74 -18.84
N VAL A 60 23.81 30.96 -18.30
CA VAL A 60 24.78 32.00 -18.66
C VAL A 60 26.20 31.57 -18.34
N THR A 61 26.42 30.88 -17.20
CA THR A 61 27.75 30.36 -16.84
C THR A 61 28.12 29.05 -17.56
N GLY A 62 27.26 28.53 -18.45
CA GLY A 62 27.45 27.24 -19.14
C GLY A 62 27.27 26.00 -18.26
N LEU A 63 27.06 26.17 -16.95
CA LEU A 63 26.98 25.08 -15.97
C LEU A 63 25.69 24.25 -16.09
N ALA A 64 24.60 24.83 -16.60
CA ALA A 64 23.29 24.17 -16.68
C ALA A 64 23.30 22.92 -17.56
N ALA A 65 24.18 22.87 -18.57
CA ALA A 65 24.29 21.73 -19.47
C ALA A 65 25.07 20.56 -18.86
N HIS A 66 25.93 20.80 -17.86
CA HIS A 66 26.69 19.71 -17.25
C HIS A 66 25.79 18.74 -16.47
N ARG A 67 26.12 17.44 -16.51
CA ARG A 67 25.33 16.36 -15.91
C ARG A 67 24.93 16.62 -14.45
N PHE A 68 25.86 17.09 -13.62
CA PHE A 68 25.57 17.29 -12.19
C PHE A 68 24.52 18.39 -11.97
N PRO A 69 24.72 19.65 -12.41
CA PRO A 69 23.70 20.69 -12.27
C PRO A 69 22.38 20.34 -12.97
N ALA A 70 22.45 19.80 -14.19
CA ALA A 70 21.28 19.37 -14.95
C ALA A 70 20.46 18.30 -14.20
N SER A 71 21.12 17.34 -13.56
CA SER A 71 20.43 16.28 -12.80
C SER A 71 19.64 16.80 -11.61
N ARG A 72 20.15 17.84 -10.93
CA ARG A 72 19.49 18.46 -9.77
C ARG A 72 18.35 19.38 -10.20
N LEU A 73 18.55 20.16 -11.25
CA LEU A 73 17.49 20.95 -11.90
C LEU A 73 16.34 20.05 -12.38
N LEU A 74 16.67 18.92 -13.02
CA LEU A 74 15.72 17.92 -13.46
C LEU A 74 14.97 17.31 -12.28
N ALA A 75 15.68 16.90 -11.22
CA ALA A 75 15.05 16.30 -10.03
C ALA A 75 14.06 17.26 -9.36
N PHE A 76 14.40 18.55 -9.24
CA PHE A 76 13.47 19.56 -8.74
C PHE A 76 12.17 19.57 -9.57
N CYS A 77 12.28 19.57 -10.90
CA CYS A 77 11.14 19.69 -11.79
C CYS A 77 10.31 18.41 -11.89
N ALA A 78 10.96 17.25 -11.99
CA ALA A 78 10.30 15.96 -12.15
C ALA A 78 9.60 15.48 -10.87
N LEU A 79 10.10 15.89 -9.70
CA LEU A 79 9.59 15.45 -8.39
C LEU A 79 8.80 16.54 -7.64
N SER A 80 8.56 17.70 -8.25
CA SER A 80 7.72 18.74 -7.66
C SER A 80 6.25 18.32 -7.61
N THR A 81 5.47 19.01 -6.78
CA THR A 81 4.01 18.90 -6.73
C THR A 81 3.40 20.24 -7.17
N PRO A 82 2.71 20.34 -8.32
CA PRO A 82 2.60 19.33 -9.38
C PRO A 82 3.93 19.12 -10.15
N PRO A 83 4.13 17.96 -10.80
CA PRO A 83 5.36 17.64 -11.53
C PRO A 83 5.46 18.43 -12.84
N ARG A 84 6.60 19.07 -13.08
CA ARG A 84 6.85 19.94 -14.24
C ARG A 84 7.63 19.19 -15.33
N LEU A 85 7.00 18.15 -15.87
CA LEU A 85 7.63 17.17 -16.74
C LEU A 85 8.16 17.74 -18.06
N ALA A 86 7.50 18.74 -18.66
CA ALA A 86 7.98 19.36 -19.89
C ALA A 86 9.33 20.06 -19.69
N HIS A 87 9.48 20.81 -18.60
CA HIS A 87 10.72 21.48 -18.25
C HIS A 87 11.83 20.47 -17.89
N ALA A 88 11.47 19.43 -17.14
CA ALA A 88 12.39 18.33 -16.83
C ALA A 88 12.89 17.61 -18.09
N ALA A 89 12.02 17.35 -19.06
CA ALA A 89 12.37 16.72 -20.34
C ALA A 89 13.30 17.62 -21.18
N ALA A 90 13.07 18.94 -21.18
CA ALA A 90 13.95 19.89 -21.86
C ALA A 90 15.36 19.91 -21.24
N ILE A 91 15.48 19.85 -19.91
CA ILE A 91 16.77 19.74 -19.22
C ILE A 91 17.46 18.41 -19.58
N LEU A 92 16.71 17.30 -19.60
CA LEU A 92 17.23 15.99 -19.96
C LEU A 92 17.84 15.99 -21.38
N ALA A 93 17.15 16.63 -22.34
CA ALA A 93 17.58 16.70 -23.73
C ALA A 93 18.83 17.57 -23.97
N ARG A 94 19.10 18.54 -23.08
CA ARG A 94 20.23 19.49 -23.20
C ARG A 94 21.45 19.08 -22.36
N ALA A 95 21.38 17.97 -21.64
CA ALA A 95 22.47 17.49 -20.81
C ALA A 95 23.67 17.06 -21.65
N SER A 96 24.87 17.52 -21.30
CA SER A 96 26.13 17.27 -21.99
C SER A 96 27.12 16.50 -21.10
N PRO A 97 27.81 15.46 -21.62
CA PRO A 97 27.77 14.94 -23.00
C PRO A 97 26.57 14.00 -23.30
N GLY A 98 25.57 13.99 -22.42
CA GLY A 98 24.36 13.17 -22.52
C GLY A 98 23.80 12.89 -21.12
N PRO A 99 22.55 12.41 -20.99
CA PRO A 99 21.96 12.09 -19.70
C PRO A 99 22.69 10.93 -19.02
N ASN A 100 22.77 10.94 -17.70
CA ASN A 100 23.25 9.80 -16.92
C ASN A 100 22.06 8.95 -16.42
N ALA A 101 22.35 7.76 -15.87
CA ALA A 101 21.33 6.84 -15.37
C ALA A 101 20.42 7.47 -14.31
N TYR A 102 20.98 8.28 -13.40
CA TYR A 102 20.19 8.98 -12.38
C TYR A 102 19.15 9.93 -12.99
N MET A 103 19.51 10.69 -14.02
CA MET A 103 18.59 11.60 -14.72
C MET A 103 17.45 10.83 -15.39
N LEU A 104 17.77 9.72 -16.06
CA LEU A 104 16.79 8.85 -16.71
C LEU A 104 15.84 8.22 -15.67
N GLY A 105 16.37 7.62 -14.61
CA GLY A 105 15.56 7.05 -13.52
C GLY A 105 14.70 8.10 -12.81
N THR A 106 15.22 9.31 -12.61
CA THR A 106 14.44 10.42 -12.00
C THR A 106 13.30 10.88 -12.91
N MET A 107 13.54 10.95 -14.21
CA MET A 107 12.50 11.27 -15.18
C MET A 107 11.41 10.20 -15.22
N MET A 108 11.80 8.91 -15.21
CA MET A 108 10.85 7.78 -15.15
C MET A 108 10.02 7.81 -13.86
N ARG A 109 10.65 8.07 -12.71
CA ARG A 109 9.94 8.28 -11.44
C ARG A 109 8.96 9.45 -11.52
N GLY A 110 9.34 10.55 -12.16
CA GLY A 110 8.46 11.70 -12.39
C GLY A 110 7.22 11.34 -13.21
N PHE A 111 7.39 10.56 -14.29
CA PHE A 111 6.26 10.05 -15.08
C PHE A 111 5.33 9.15 -14.27
N LEU A 112 5.86 8.24 -13.44
CA LEU A 112 5.05 7.37 -12.59
C LEU A 112 4.25 8.16 -11.55
N ARG A 113 4.85 9.17 -10.91
CA ARG A 113 4.13 10.05 -9.96
C ARG A 113 3.01 10.86 -10.64
N ALA A 114 3.19 11.21 -11.91
CA ALA A 114 2.18 11.88 -12.71
C ALA A 114 1.14 10.91 -13.32
N ARG A 115 1.17 9.61 -12.96
CA ARG A 115 0.30 8.56 -13.52
C ARG A 115 0.39 8.44 -15.05
N LEU A 116 1.61 8.55 -15.60
CA LEU A 116 1.89 8.44 -17.04
C LEU A 116 2.81 7.24 -17.36
N PRO A 117 2.38 5.99 -17.10
CA PRO A 117 3.24 4.80 -17.27
C PRO A 117 3.72 4.59 -18.71
N ALA A 118 2.89 4.89 -19.71
CA ALA A 118 3.26 4.80 -21.13
C ALA A 118 4.47 5.68 -21.50
N ARG A 119 4.59 6.88 -20.92
CA ARG A 119 5.75 7.77 -21.15
C ARG A 119 7.01 7.25 -20.47
N ALA A 120 6.89 6.64 -19.29
CA ALA A 120 8.01 5.99 -18.61
C ALA A 120 8.54 4.79 -19.42
N LEU A 121 7.64 3.93 -19.93
CA LEU A 121 8.01 2.82 -20.82
C LEU A 121 8.60 3.31 -22.14
N GLY A 122 8.06 4.37 -22.73
CA GLY A 122 8.62 5.00 -23.93
C GLY A 122 10.06 5.49 -23.71
N LEU A 123 10.35 6.10 -22.55
CA LEU A 123 11.70 6.49 -22.18
C LEU A 123 12.61 5.26 -21.99
N PHE A 124 12.14 4.21 -21.32
CA PHE A 124 12.91 2.98 -21.14
C PHE A 124 13.25 2.30 -22.48
N ARG A 125 12.30 2.25 -23.43
CA ARG A 125 12.58 1.74 -24.79
C ARG A 125 13.69 2.53 -25.48
N ARG A 126 13.75 3.85 -25.29
CA ARG A 126 14.87 4.67 -25.78
C ARG A 126 16.18 4.36 -25.05
N VAL A 127 16.15 4.11 -23.74
CA VAL A 127 17.33 3.69 -22.99
C VAL A 127 17.95 2.43 -23.59
N VAL A 128 17.12 1.43 -23.88
CA VAL A 128 17.58 0.16 -24.49
C VAL A 128 18.03 0.36 -25.95
N ARG A 129 17.21 1.01 -26.78
CA ARG A 129 17.48 1.21 -28.22
C ARG A 129 18.73 2.04 -28.47
N ASP A 130 18.86 3.16 -27.75
CA ASP A 130 19.94 4.14 -27.94
C ASP A 130 21.15 3.83 -27.04
N ARG A 131 21.14 2.69 -26.33
CA ARG A 131 22.20 2.24 -25.38
C ARG A 131 22.62 3.31 -24.37
N LEU A 132 21.63 4.01 -23.82
CA LEU A 132 21.87 5.04 -22.82
C LEU A 132 22.28 4.41 -21.47
N PRO A 133 23.02 5.13 -20.61
CA PRO A 133 23.42 4.60 -19.31
C PRO A 133 22.19 4.28 -18.44
N ALA A 134 22.08 3.03 -18.00
CA ALA A 134 21.04 2.56 -17.10
C ALA A 134 21.65 2.07 -15.79
N ASP A 135 20.89 2.22 -14.70
CA ASP A 135 21.21 1.66 -13.38
C ASP A 135 20.05 0.77 -12.91
N ALA A 136 20.24 0.07 -11.79
CA ALA A 136 19.21 -0.77 -11.18
C ALA A 136 17.86 -0.03 -11.01
N ARG A 137 17.89 1.26 -10.64
CA ARG A 137 16.66 2.06 -10.48
C ARG A 137 15.91 2.27 -11.78
N THR A 138 16.63 2.42 -12.90
CA THR A 138 16.05 2.55 -14.23
C THR A 138 15.18 1.32 -14.55
N PHE A 139 15.67 0.10 -14.30
CA PHE A 139 14.91 -1.13 -14.47
C PHE A 139 13.75 -1.24 -13.48
N VAL A 140 13.95 -0.90 -12.21
CA VAL A 140 12.88 -0.91 -11.20
C VAL A 140 11.72 0.00 -11.60
N PHE A 141 11.99 1.21 -12.07
CA PHE A 141 10.95 2.10 -12.56
C PHE A 141 10.32 1.61 -13.85
N ALA A 142 11.06 0.94 -14.72
CA ALA A 142 10.50 0.31 -15.93
C ALA A 142 9.49 -0.79 -15.54
N VAL A 143 9.87 -1.69 -14.63
CA VAL A 143 9.00 -2.78 -14.13
C VAL A 143 7.75 -2.20 -13.46
N LYS A 144 7.90 -1.16 -12.63
CA LYS A 144 6.75 -0.46 -12.03
C LYS A 144 5.84 0.20 -13.07
N ALA A 145 6.40 0.74 -14.14
CA ALA A 145 5.62 1.31 -15.23
C ALA A 145 4.85 0.24 -16.02
N ALA A 146 5.45 -0.93 -16.22
CA ALA A 146 4.79 -2.09 -16.83
C ALA A 146 3.62 -2.60 -15.98
N ALA A 147 3.84 -2.75 -14.67
CA ALA A 147 2.79 -3.10 -13.69
C ALA A 147 1.61 -2.12 -13.76
N ALA A 148 1.88 -0.82 -13.65
CA ALA A 148 0.84 0.21 -13.68
C ALA A 148 0.10 0.32 -15.02
N ALA A 149 0.76 0.00 -16.15
CA ALA A 149 0.11 -0.04 -17.45
C ALA A 149 -0.86 -1.23 -17.56
N ALA A 150 -0.48 -2.39 -17.00
CA ALA A 150 -1.30 -3.60 -16.99
C ALA A 150 -2.61 -3.43 -16.20
N GLU A 151 -2.60 -2.62 -15.14
CA GLU A 151 -3.82 -2.31 -14.36
C GLU A 151 -4.78 -1.38 -15.11
N SER A 152 -4.26 -0.53 -16.00
CA SER A 152 -5.07 0.47 -16.72
C SER A 152 -5.75 -0.06 -17.99
N GLU A 153 -5.24 -1.14 -18.58
CA GLU A 153 -5.77 -1.72 -19.79
C GLU A 153 -6.65 -2.93 -19.44
N HIS A 154 -7.97 -2.77 -19.54
CA HIS A 154 -8.92 -3.88 -19.44
C HIS A 154 -8.81 -4.77 -20.69
N GLY A 155 -7.83 -5.67 -20.70
CA GLY A 155 -7.77 -6.76 -21.68
C GLY A 155 -6.39 -7.03 -22.28
N GLY A 156 -5.81 -8.16 -21.89
CA GLY A 156 -5.02 -9.05 -22.76
C GLY A 156 -3.69 -8.57 -23.34
N THR A 157 -3.31 -7.29 -23.23
CA THR A 157 -2.01 -6.82 -23.71
C THR A 157 -0.89 -7.37 -22.81
N PRO A 158 0.22 -7.87 -23.38
CA PRO A 158 1.36 -8.27 -22.57
C PRO A 158 1.88 -7.02 -21.84
N SER A 159 1.87 -7.06 -20.51
CA SER A 159 2.28 -5.97 -19.61
C SER A 159 3.68 -5.40 -19.88
N GLY A 160 4.48 -6.08 -20.72
CA GLY A 160 5.82 -5.65 -21.13
C GLY A 160 6.88 -5.88 -20.04
N GLY A 161 6.49 -6.30 -18.84
CA GLY A 161 7.42 -6.59 -17.76
C GLY A 161 8.37 -7.74 -18.05
N GLU A 162 7.93 -8.75 -18.81
CA GLU A 162 8.79 -9.86 -19.28
C GLU A 162 9.90 -9.35 -20.21
N ALA A 163 9.59 -8.44 -21.13
CA ALA A 163 10.60 -7.84 -22.00
C ALA A 163 11.61 -7.00 -21.19
N ILE A 164 11.15 -6.33 -20.13
CA ILE A 164 12.00 -5.58 -19.20
C ILE A 164 12.86 -6.55 -18.38
N HIS A 165 12.32 -7.69 -17.95
CA HIS A 165 13.08 -8.75 -17.30
C HIS A 165 14.18 -9.27 -18.24
N CYS A 166 13.86 -9.63 -19.48
CA CYS A 166 14.87 -10.03 -20.46
C CYS A 166 15.95 -8.96 -20.66
N ALA A 167 15.58 -7.68 -20.69
CA ALA A 167 16.54 -6.58 -20.79
C ALA A 167 17.42 -6.48 -19.54
N ALA A 168 16.84 -6.62 -18.34
CA ALA A 168 17.58 -6.62 -17.08
C ALA A 168 18.59 -7.77 -17.02
N LEU A 169 18.18 -8.96 -17.49
CA LEU A 169 19.04 -10.14 -17.57
C LEU A 169 20.22 -9.90 -18.51
N LYS A 170 19.96 -9.41 -19.72
CA LYS A 170 21.01 -9.08 -20.71
C LYS A 170 21.97 -8.01 -20.25
N CYS A 171 21.52 -7.11 -19.36
CA CYS A 171 22.34 -6.07 -18.78
C CYS A 171 22.99 -6.47 -17.44
N GLY A 172 22.83 -7.71 -16.97
CA GLY A 172 23.48 -8.22 -15.75
C GLY A 172 22.79 -7.86 -14.42
N PHE A 173 21.64 -7.19 -14.44
CA PHE A 173 21.02 -6.64 -13.22
C PHE A 173 20.22 -7.66 -12.38
N VAL A 174 19.81 -8.79 -12.94
CA VAL A 174 18.96 -9.79 -12.26
C VAL A 174 19.72 -10.48 -11.12
N GLY A 175 21.00 -10.80 -11.32
CA GLY A 175 21.86 -11.43 -10.30
C GLY A 175 22.67 -10.44 -9.45
N GLU A 176 22.98 -9.24 -9.96
CA GLU A 176 23.83 -8.29 -9.23
C GLU A 176 23.06 -7.35 -8.30
N SER A 177 21.76 -7.14 -8.55
CA SER A 177 20.98 -6.11 -7.86
C SER A 177 19.71 -6.68 -7.24
N VAL A 178 19.75 -6.92 -5.92
CA VAL A 178 18.58 -7.29 -5.09
C VAL A 178 17.39 -6.37 -5.34
N LEU A 179 17.63 -5.07 -5.59
CA LEU A 179 16.57 -4.10 -5.90
C LEU A 179 15.77 -4.46 -7.17
N VAL A 180 16.45 -4.97 -8.20
CA VAL A 180 15.82 -5.36 -9.47
C VAL A 180 15.12 -6.70 -9.30
N GLY A 181 15.76 -7.65 -8.61
CA GLY A 181 15.13 -8.92 -8.22
C GLY A 181 13.81 -8.69 -7.46
N ASN A 182 13.81 -7.85 -6.43
CA ASN A 182 12.61 -7.49 -5.66
C ASN A 182 11.52 -6.87 -6.53
N ALA A 183 11.87 -6.00 -7.48
CA ALA A 183 10.89 -5.41 -8.40
C ALA A 183 10.26 -6.46 -9.32
N LEU A 184 11.07 -7.42 -9.81
CA LEU A 184 10.61 -8.50 -10.67
C LEU A 184 9.76 -9.53 -9.92
N VAL A 185 10.17 -9.96 -8.72
CA VAL A 185 9.37 -10.84 -7.85
C VAL A 185 8.00 -10.22 -7.58
N HIS A 186 7.96 -8.94 -7.20
CA HIS A 186 6.71 -8.22 -6.98
C HIS A 186 5.84 -8.14 -8.24
N PHE A 187 6.45 -7.89 -9.40
CA PHE A 187 5.73 -7.83 -10.67
C PHE A 187 5.09 -9.18 -11.02
N TYR A 188 5.84 -10.28 -10.94
CA TYR A 188 5.31 -11.61 -11.24
C TYR A 188 4.23 -12.04 -10.26
N ALA A 189 4.44 -11.79 -8.96
CA ALA A 189 3.49 -12.16 -7.90
C ALA A 189 2.12 -11.47 -8.04
N ASN A 190 2.06 -10.26 -8.61
CA ASN A 190 0.82 -9.49 -8.71
C ASN A 190 0.14 -9.52 -10.08
N HIS A 191 0.86 -9.80 -11.17
CA HIS A 191 0.34 -9.58 -12.53
C HIS A 191 0.43 -10.77 -13.48
N LYS A 192 1.10 -11.87 -13.10
CA LYS A 192 1.32 -13.01 -14.01
C LYS A 192 1.15 -14.36 -13.32
N SER A 193 2.15 -14.80 -12.58
CA SER A 193 2.21 -16.14 -12.01
C SER A 193 3.12 -16.14 -10.78
N LEU A 194 2.61 -16.73 -9.69
CA LEU A 194 3.40 -16.95 -8.49
C LEU A 194 4.55 -17.94 -8.73
N ASP A 195 4.43 -18.86 -9.69
CA ASP A 195 5.50 -19.80 -10.03
C ASP A 195 6.71 -19.08 -10.61
N ASP A 196 6.49 -18.10 -11.50
CA ASP A 196 7.58 -17.30 -12.07
C ASP A 196 8.18 -16.35 -11.03
N ALA A 197 7.36 -15.86 -10.09
CA ALA A 197 7.86 -15.11 -8.94
C ALA A 197 8.77 -15.99 -8.06
N GLY A 198 8.39 -17.25 -7.84
CA GLY A 198 9.18 -18.24 -7.11
C GLY A 198 10.50 -18.56 -7.80
N LYS A 199 10.50 -18.81 -9.12
CA LYS A 199 11.73 -19.03 -9.91
C LYS A 199 12.67 -17.83 -9.83
N MET A 200 12.15 -16.62 -10.07
CA MET A 200 12.93 -15.38 -9.95
C MET A 200 13.52 -15.24 -8.55
N PHE A 201 12.75 -15.54 -7.51
CA PHE A 201 13.22 -15.53 -6.13
C PHE A 201 14.33 -16.57 -5.88
N ASP A 202 14.20 -17.78 -6.40
CA ASP A 202 15.20 -18.84 -6.26
C ASP A 202 16.49 -18.55 -7.04
N GLU A 203 16.43 -17.77 -8.13
CA GLU A 203 17.59 -17.30 -8.90
C GLU A 203 18.35 -16.14 -8.22
N MET A 204 17.74 -15.42 -7.26
CA MET A 204 18.40 -14.32 -6.56
C MET A 204 19.52 -14.83 -5.63
N PRO A 205 20.78 -14.36 -5.80
CA PRO A 205 21.89 -14.80 -4.94
C PRO A 205 21.80 -14.20 -3.54
N GLU A 206 21.36 -12.95 -3.43
CA GLU A 206 21.09 -12.26 -2.18
C GLU A 206 19.61 -11.96 -2.05
N ARG A 207 19.06 -12.19 -0.85
CA ARG A 207 17.64 -12.03 -0.54
C ARG A 207 17.51 -11.24 0.75
N ASP A 208 16.79 -10.14 0.70
CA ASP A 208 16.52 -9.29 1.86
C ASP A 208 15.11 -9.51 2.40
N VAL A 209 14.74 -8.83 3.50
CA VAL A 209 13.39 -8.97 4.08
C VAL A 209 12.30 -8.66 3.04
N VAL A 210 12.57 -7.76 2.07
CA VAL A 210 11.60 -7.37 1.05
C VAL A 210 11.34 -8.51 0.06
N SER A 211 12.37 -9.23 -0.39
CA SER A 211 12.20 -10.37 -1.31
C SER A 211 11.29 -11.44 -0.69
N TRP A 212 11.55 -11.81 0.56
CA TRP A 212 10.76 -12.80 1.30
C TRP A 212 9.34 -12.31 1.57
N THR A 213 9.18 -11.07 2.04
CA THR A 213 7.87 -10.50 2.38
C THR A 213 6.95 -10.45 1.17
N THR A 214 7.50 -10.06 0.01
CA THR A 214 6.74 -9.98 -1.24
C THR A 214 6.19 -11.34 -1.64
N LEU A 215 6.99 -12.40 -1.49
CA LEU A 215 6.60 -13.74 -1.87
C LEU A 215 5.61 -14.35 -0.88
N VAL A 216 5.86 -14.21 0.44
CA VAL A 216 4.93 -14.67 1.49
C VAL A 216 3.56 -14.00 1.36
N ASP A 217 3.52 -12.68 1.15
CA ASP A 217 2.28 -11.93 0.90
C ASP A 217 1.57 -12.38 -0.39
N GLY A 218 2.33 -12.58 -1.47
CA GLY A 218 1.79 -13.05 -2.75
C GLY A 218 1.08 -14.40 -2.62
N TYR A 219 1.74 -15.40 -2.00
CA TYR A 219 1.13 -16.71 -1.78
C TYR A 219 -0.07 -16.65 -0.83
N ALA A 220 0.00 -15.86 0.24
CA ALA A 220 -1.11 -15.70 1.18
C ALA A 220 -2.35 -15.09 0.51
N ARG A 221 -2.19 -14.08 -0.36
CA ARG A 221 -3.31 -13.47 -1.10
C ARG A 221 -3.93 -14.38 -2.15
N ALA A 222 -3.14 -15.30 -2.72
CA ALA A 222 -3.63 -16.28 -3.69
C ALA A 222 -4.32 -17.50 -3.05
N GLY A 223 -4.46 -17.54 -1.72
CA GLY A 223 -5.04 -18.69 -1.01
C GLY A 223 -4.12 -19.90 -0.92
N LEU A 224 -2.85 -19.77 -1.31
CA LEU A 224 -1.83 -20.82 -1.22
C LEU A 224 -1.15 -20.76 0.15
N ALA A 225 -1.97 -20.92 1.19
CA ALA A 225 -1.61 -20.65 2.57
C ALA A 225 -0.45 -21.54 3.07
N ASP A 226 -0.45 -22.82 2.71
CA ASP A 226 0.62 -23.76 3.05
C ASP A 226 1.99 -23.30 2.53
N GLU A 227 2.06 -22.84 1.28
CA GLU A 227 3.31 -22.35 0.67
C GLU A 227 3.78 -21.05 1.32
N ALA A 228 2.84 -20.14 1.61
CA ALA A 228 3.15 -18.90 2.32
C ALA A 228 3.79 -19.16 3.69
N TRP A 229 3.25 -20.11 4.46
CA TRP A 229 3.79 -20.50 5.76
C TRP A 229 5.13 -21.22 5.64
N ARG A 230 5.30 -22.14 4.69
CA ARG A 230 6.61 -22.79 4.44
C ARG A 230 7.68 -21.77 4.09
N LEU A 231 7.36 -20.78 3.26
CA LEU A 231 8.28 -19.68 2.91
C LEU A 231 8.61 -18.81 4.12
N PHE A 232 7.64 -18.50 4.96
CA PHE A 232 7.88 -17.79 6.22
C PHE A 232 8.83 -18.58 7.13
N CYS A 233 8.59 -19.87 7.33
CA CYS A 233 9.48 -20.74 8.11
C CYS A 233 10.89 -20.80 7.50
N ARG A 234 11.01 -20.91 6.17
CA ARG A 234 12.30 -20.90 5.45
C ARG A 234 13.03 -19.56 5.66
N MET A 235 12.32 -18.42 5.64
CA MET A 235 12.88 -17.10 5.92
C MET A 235 13.52 -17.03 7.32
N VAL A 236 12.81 -17.52 8.34
CA VAL A 236 13.25 -17.43 9.74
C VAL A 236 14.35 -18.45 10.04
N VAL A 237 14.15 -19.71 9.66
CA VAL A 237 15.03 -20.83 10.04
C VAL A 237 16.28 -20.90 9.17
N VAL A 238 16.12 -20.85 7.84
CA VAL A 238 17.23 -20.99 6.89
C VAL A 238 17.85 -19.64 6.59
N GLY A 239 17.03 -18.61 6.40
CA GLY A 239 17.50 -17.25 6.11
C GLY A 239 18.09 -16.54 7.32
N GLY A 240 17.74 -16.93 8.55
CA GLY A 240 18.12 -16.22 9.76
C GLY A 240 17.59 -14.77 9.80
N MET A 241 16.57 -14.48 8.99
CA MET A 241 16.06 -13.13 8.80
C MET A 241 14.96 -12.83 9.83
N ARG A 242 14.98 -11.62 10.38
CA ARG A 242 13.88 -11.13 11.24
C ARG A 242 12.74 -10.61 10.37
N PRO A 243 11.54 -11.22 10.43
CA PRO A 243 10.37 -10.71 9.73
C PRO A 243 9.98 -9.33 10.24
N ASN A 244 9.43 -8.50 9.36
CA ASN A 244 8.84 -7.22 9.77
C ASN A 244 7.33 -7.38 10.00
N ALA A 245 6.65 -6.31 10.45
CA ALA A 245 5.22 -6.34 10.71
C ALA A 245 4.37 -6.78 9.50
N VAL A 246 4.77 -6.38 8.28
CA VAL A 246 4.05 -6.76 7.06
C VAL A 246 4.19 -8.26 6.79
N THR A 247 5.41 -8.81 6.93
CA THR A 247 5.65 -10.24 6.79
C THR A 247 4.84 -11.06 7.81
N LEU A 248 4.78 -10.60 9.06
CA LEU A 248 4.03 -11.27 10.13
C LEU A 248 2.53 -11.26 9.85
N VAL A 249 1.96 -10.13 9.42
CA VAL A 249 0.54 -10.07 9.04
C VAL A 249 0.23 -11.04 7.90
N ALA A 250 1.10 -11.12 6.88
CA ALA A 250 0.92 -12.08 5.79
C ALA A 250 0.98 -13.54 6.27
N ALA A 251 1.92 -13.88 7.16
CA ALA A 251 2.02 -15.21 7.76
C ALA A 251 0.82 -15.55 8.66
N VAL A 252 0.35 -14.61 9.48
CA VAL A 252 -0.86 -14.75 10.30
C VAL A 252 -2.09 -14.99 9.42
N SER A 253 -2.21 -14.23 8.32
CA SER A 253 -3.30 -14.40 7.35
C SER A 253 -3.30 -15.80 6.74
N ALA A 254 -2.13 -16.31 6.31
CA ALA A 254 -1.98 -17.67 5.80
C ALA A 254 -2.38 -18.72 6.86
N ILE A 255 -1.91 -18.60 8.10
CA ILE A 255 -2.31 -19.52 9.19
C ILE A 255 -3.82 -19.49 9.41
N GLY A 256 -4.44 -18.31 9.40
CA GLY A 256 -5.89 -18.15 9.54
C GLY A 256 -6.67 -18.80 8.40
N GLN A 257 -6.13 -18.82 7.18
CA GLN A 257 -6.73 -19.53 6.04
C GLN A 257 -6.64 -21.06 6.20
N MET A 258 -5.57 -21.57 6.81
CA MET A 258 -5.42 -23.00 7.09
C MET A 258 -6.26 -23.47 8.28
N GLY A 259 -6.61 -22.56 9.21
CA GLY A 259 -7.32 -22.90 10.44
C GLY A 259 -6.48 -23.72 11.44
N LEU A 260 -5.14 -23.81 11.26
CA LEU A 260 -4.26 -24.64 12.07
C LEU A 260 -3.76 -23.89 13.33
N LEU A 261 -4.45 -24.11 14.46
CA LEU A 261 -4.16 -23.44 15.74
C LEU A 261 -2.70 -23.58 16.21
N ALA A 262 -2.07 -24.73 15.98
CA ALA A 262 -0.70 -24.99 16.42
C ALA A 262 0.31 -23.98 15.82
N PHE A 263 0.15 -23.62 14.54
CA PHE A 263 0.99 -22.62 13.89
C PHE A 263 0.70 -21.21 14.42
N GLY A 264 -0.56 -20.91 14.71
CA GLY A 264 -0.98 -19.66 15.32
C GLY A 264 -0.33 -19.43 16.68
N ILE A 265 -0.33 -20.45 17.55
CA ILE A 265 0.33 -20.41 18.86
C ILE A 265 1.85 -20.23 18.72
N MET A 266 2.48 -20.98 17.80
CA MET A 266 3.91 -20.86 17.54
C MET A 266 4.30 -19.45 17.10
N LEU A 267 3.56 -18.87 16.16
CA LEU A 267 3.81 -17.52 15.67
C LEU A 267 3.53 -16.46 16.75
N HIS A 268 2.45 -16.62 17.51
CA HIS A 268 2.14 -15.71 18.61
C HIS A 268 3.26 -15.68 19.66
N LYS A 269 3.78 -16.86 20.06
CA LYS A 269 4.95 -16.98 20.95
C LYS A 269 6.19 -16.30 20.36
N TYR A 270 6.43 -16.50 19.05
CA TYR A 270 7.53 -15.83 18.35
C TYR A 270 7.39 -14.30 18.40
N VAL A 271 6.18 -13.76 18.24
CA VAL A 271 5.93 -12.31 18.29
C VAL A 271 6.12 -11.76 19.71
N THR A 272 5.62 -12.46 20.73
CA THR A 272 5.72 -12.00 22.14
C THR A 272 7.15 -12.08 22.68
N GLU A 273 7.91 -13.12 22.34
CA GLU A 273 9.30 -13.31 22.78
C GLU A 273 10.33 -12.62 21.86
N GLY A 274 9.99 -12.39 20.60
CA GLY A 274 10.92 -11.93 19.55
C GLY A 274 11.26 -10.45 19.57
N GLY A 275 10.63 -9.65 20.44
CA GLY A 275 10.85 -8.20 20.56
C GLY A 275 10.39 -7.41 19.34
N VAL A 276 9.46 -7.96 18.54
CA VAL A 276 8.90 -7.25 17.38
C VAL A 276 7.92 -6.20 17.89
N ALA A 277 8.03 -4.96 17.38
CA ALA A 277 7.09 -3.89 17.70
C ALA A 277 5.67 -4.31 17.29
N ARG A 278 4.81 -4.50 18.29
CA ARG A 278 3.39 -4.79 18.06
C ARG A 278 2.73 -3.56 17.46
N SER A 279 1.89 -3.80 16.46
CA SER A 279 1.08 -2.78 15.83
C SER A 279 -0.37 -3.22 15.89
N VAL A 280 -1.30 -2.27 15.95
CA VAL A 280 -2.75 -2.56 15.98
C VAL A 280 -3.13 -3.49 14.81
N ASN A 281 -2.54 -3.30 13.63
CA ASN A 281 -2.74 -4.16 12.47
C ASN A 281 -2.32 -5.62 12.69
N LEU A 282 -1.18 -5.85 13.35
CA LEU A 282 -0.70 -7.20 13.65
C LEU A 282 -1.57 -7.87 14.71
N ASP A 283 -1.95 -7.14 15.76
CA ASP A 283 -2.81 -7.67 16.82
C ASP A 283 -4.21 -7.99 16.29
N ASN A 284 -4.77 -7.11 15.46
CA ASN A 284 -6.02 -7.36 14.73
C ASN A 284 -5.95 -8.64 13.88
N ALA A 285 -4.84 -8.85 13.15
CA ALA A 285 -4.66 -10.07 12.38
C ALA A 285 -4.58 -11.32 13.27
N LEU A 286 -3.91 -11.23 14.43
CA LEU A 286 -3.81 -12.33 15.39
C LEU A 286 -5.17 -12.68 16.00
N VAL A 287 -5.98 -11.70 16.40
CA VAL A 287 -7.35 -11.90 16.90
C VAL A 287 -8.20 -12.62 15.86
N ASP A 288 -8.20 -12.14 14.61
CA ASP A 288 -8.94 -12.76 13.51
C ASP A 288 -8.47 -14.20 13.22
N MET A 289 -7.15 -14.43 13.21
CA MET A 289 -6.57 -15.76 13.00
C MET A 289 -6.98 -16.73 14.12
N PHE A 290 -6.86 -16.35 15.38
CA PHE A 290 -7.27 -17.20 16.50
C PHE A 290 -8.78 -17.47 16.48
N GLY A 291 -9.60 -16.48 16.11
CA GLY A 291 -11.03 -16.66 15.88
C GLY A 291 -11.33 -17.67 14.77
N LYS A 292 -10.62 -17.61 13.63
CA LYS A 292 -10.72 -18.59 12.53
C LYS A 292 -10.26 -19.99 12.92
N CYS A 293 -9.27 -20.09 13.79
CA CYS A 293 -8.82 -21.36 14.39
C CYS A 293 -9.74 -21.89 15.50
N GLY A 294 -10.84 -21.19 15.82
CA GLY A 294 -11.78 -21.58 16.87
C GLY A 294 -11.25 -21.44 18.30
N CYS A 295 -10.20 -20.64 18.52
CA CYS A 295 -9.61 -20.44 19.84
C CYS A 295 -9.83 -19.02 20.37
N VAL A 296 -11.05 -18.78 20.85
CA VAL A 296 -11.46 -17.48 21.41
C VAL A 296 -10.62 -17.07 22.62
N ARG A 297 -10.11 -18.02 23.41
CA ARG A 297 -9.25 -17.71 24.57
C ARG A 297 -8.00 -16.93 24.18
N TYR A 298 -7.28 -17.39 23.14
CA TYR A 298 -6.09 -16.68 22.66
C TYR A 298 -6.45 -15.38 21.93
N ALA A 299 -7.57 -15.36 21.19
CA ALA A 299 -8.08 -14.13 20.61
C ALA A 299 -8.34 -13.06 21.69
N ARG A 300 -8.96 -13.47 22.81
CA ARG A 300 -9.26 -12.60 23.95
C ARG A 300 -7.99 -12.09 24.64
N GLU A 301 -7.02 -12.97 24.87
CA GLU A 301 -5.73 -12.60 25.45
C GLU A 301 -5.01 -11.53 24.62
N VAL A 302 -4.97 -11.73 23.29
CA VAL A 302 -4.38 -10.74 22.37
C VAL A 302 -5.16 -9.42 22.44
N PHE A 303 -6.48 -9.48 22.36
CA PHE A 303 -7.37 -8.32 22.37
C PHE A 303 -7.20 -7.51 23.66
N ASP A 304 -7.29 -8.13 24.83
CA ASP A 304 -7.14 -7.44 26.12
C ASP A 304 -5.78 -6.77 26.26
N GLY A 305 -4.72 -7.41 25.75
CA GLY A 305 -3.36 -6.86 25.74
C GLY A 305 -3.12 -5.69 24.77
N MET A 306 -4.08 -5.30 23.92
CA MET A 306 -3.95 -4.16 23.01
C MET A 306 -4.08 -2.83 23.76
N GLU A 307 -3.08 -1.95 23.64
CA GLU A 307 -3.11 -0.57 24.19
C GLU A 307 -4.19 0.29 23.52
N VAL A 308 -4.34 0.16 22.21
CA VAL A 308 -5.33 0.88 21.41
C VAL A 308 -6.11 -0.14 20.59
N LYS A 309 -7.44 -0.09 20.71
CA LYS A 309 -8.37 -0.94 19.97
C LYS A 309 -9.16 -0.08 18.99
N ASP A 310 -9.16 -0.46 17.72
CA ASP A 310 -9.98 0.18 16.71
C ASP A 310 -11.26 -0.62 16.45
N VAL A 311 -12.15 -0.09 15.61
CA VAL A 311 -13.42 -0.76 15.28
C VAL A 311 -13.19 -2.16 14.73
N TYR A 312 -12.07 -2.39 14.04
CA TYR A 312 -11.72 -3.71 13.52
C TYR A 312 -11.35 -4.68 14.66
N SER A 313 -10.57 -4.25 15.64
CA SER A 313 -10.23 -5.06 16.84
C SER A 313 -11.50 -5.62 17.50
N TRP A 314 -12.47 -4.75 17.76
CA TRP A 314 -13.74 -5.11 18.38
C TRP A 314 -14.57 -6.03 17.49
N THR A 315 -14.70 -5.69 16.20
CA THR A 315 -15.45 -6.50 15.23
C THR A 315 -14.87 -7.90 15.07
N SER A 316 -13.54 -8.05 15.04
CA SER A 316 -12.87 -9.36 14.98
C SER A 316 -13.14 -10.19 16.23
N MET A 317 -13.17 -9.57 17.41
CA MET A 317 -13.45 -10.27 18.66
C MET A 317 -14.91 -10.72 18.76
N VAL A 318 -15.86 -9.86 18.38
CA VAL A 318 -17.29 -10.20 18.28
C VAL A 318 -17.49 -11.38 17.33
N ASN A 319 -16.86 -11.35 16.15
CA ASN A 319 -16.92 -12.44 15.18
C ASN A 319 -16.31 -13.75 15.73
N ALA A 320 -15.25 -13.66 16.53
CA ALA A 320 -14.64 -14.84 17.15
C ALA A 320 -15.59 -15.51 18.14
N TYR A 321 -16.23 -14.74 19.03
CA TYR A 321 -17.23 -15.28 19.97
C TYR A 321 -18.47 -15.84 19.25
N ALA A 322 -19.00 -15.10 18.28
CA ALA A 322 -20.13 -15.53 17.47
C ALA A 322 -19.88 -16.88 16.79
N LYS A 323 -18.69 -17.06 16.17
CA LYS A 323 -18.31 -18.34 15.51
C LYS A 323 -18.14 -19.50 16.48
N CYS A 324 -17.83 -19.23 17.75
CA CYS A 324 -17.75 -20.24 18.79
C CYS A 324 -19.09 -20.51 19.49
N GLY A 325 -20.17 -19.83 19.09
CA GLY A 325 -21.51 -20.02 19.63
C GLY A 325 -21.77 -19.31 20.97
N ASP A 326 -20.82 -18.52 21.46
CA ASP A 326 -20.96 -17.73 22.68
C ASP A 326 -21.53 -16.34 22.34
N LEU A 327 -22.84 -16.31 22.10
CA LEU A 327 -23.56 -15.09 21.74
C LEU A 327 -23.59 -14.07 22.87
N GLU A 328 -23.65 -14.51 24.12
CA GLU A 328 -23.72 -13.61 25.28
C GLU A 328 -22.47 -12.74 25.35
N SER A 329 -21.28 -13.34 25.23
CA SER A 329 -20.02 -12.59 25.18
C SER A 329 -19.91 -11.73 23.90
N ALA A 330 -20.44 -12.21 22.77
CA ALA A 330 -20.43 -11.45 21.52
C ALA A 330 -21.31 -10.19 21.62
N GLU A 331 -22.48 -10.30 22.25
CA GLU A 331 -23.44 -9.23 22.50
C GLU A 331 -22.86 -8.21 23.46
N GLN A 332 -22.33 -8.64 24.61
CA GLN A 332 -21.66 -7.75 25.56
C GLN A 332 -20.54 -6.94 24.88
N LEU A 333 -19.69 -7.59 24.08
CA LEU A 333 -18.64 -6.90 23.35
C LEU A 333 -19.18 -5.93 22.29
N PHE A 334 -20.28 -6.29 21.63
CA PHE A 334 -20.94 -5.43 20.64
C PHE A 334 -21.55 -4.19 21.31
N GLU A 335 -22.12 -4.36 22.50
CA GLU A 335 -22.63 -3.28 23.34
C GLU A 335 -21.52 -2.31 23.77
N ASP A 336 -20.40 -2.86 24.24
CA ASP A 336 -19.23 -2.12 24.71
C ASP A 336 -18.47 -1.37 23.58
N MET A 337 -18.76 -1.65 22.31
CA MET A 337 -18.08 -1.01 21.18
C MET A 337 -18.28 0.51 21.20
N PRO A 338 -17.21 1.32 21.28
CA PRO A 338 -17.34 2.79 21.27
C PRO A 338 -17.94 3.32 19.96
N ARG A 339 -17.70 2.60 18.86
CA ARG A 339 -18.24 2.91 17.54
C ARG A 339 -18.49 1.62 16.78
N ARG A 340 -19.73 1.44 16.32
CA ARG A 340 -20.16 0.34 15.46
C ARG A 340 -20.08 0.76 14.00
N ASN A 341 -19.73 -0.18 13.12
CA ASN A 341 -19.78 0.01 11.67
C ASN A 341 -20.69 -1.04 11.03
N VAL A 342 -20.93 -0.92 9.73
CA VAL A 342 -21.78 -1.85 8.98
C VAL A 342 -21.36 -3.31 9.21
N VAL A 343 -20.05 -3.58 9.29
CA VAL A 343 -19.50 -4.93 9.47
C VAL A 343 -19.82 -5.50 10.85
N SER A 344 -19.71 -4.71 11.94
CA SER A 344 -20.05 -5.18 13.29
C SER A 344 -21.54 -5.51 13.42
N TRP A 345 -22.43 -4.68 12.87
CA TRP A 345 -23.87 -4.97 12.84
C TRP A 345 -24.18 -6.25 12.06
N SER A 346 -23.61 -6.36 10.86
CA SER A 346 -23.79 -7.53 9.99
C SER A 346 -23.31 -8.81 10.64
N CYS A 347 -22.20 -8.75 11.38
CA CYS A 347 -21.65 -9.90 12.09
C CYS A 347 -22.60 -10.41 13.17
N MET A 348 -23.15 -9.52 14.01
CA MET A 348 -24.09 -9.92 15.06
C MET A 348 -25.42 -10.42 14.50
N ILE A 349 -25.98 -9.75 13.49
CA ILE A 349 -27.22 -10.19 12.82
C ILE A 349 -27.04 -11.59 12.21
N ALA A 350 -25.90 -11.84 11.55
CA ALA A 350 -25.58 -13.15 11.01
C ALA A 350 -25.44 -14.21 12.13
N ALA A 351 -24.83 -13.85 13.26
CA ALA A 351 -24.66 -14.73 14.40
C ALA A 351 -26.02 -15.17 14.99
N TYR A 352 -26.92 -14.22 15.26
CA TYR A 352 -28.28 -14.51 15.75
C TYR A 352 -29.08 -15.38 14.76
N SER A 353 -28.98 -15.07 13.45
CA SER A 353 -29.65 -15.85 12.41
C SER A 353 -29.14 -17.30 12.32
N GLN A 354 -27.82 -17.51 12.46
CA GLN A 354 -27.20 -18.84 12.37
C GLN A 354 -27.42 -19.70 13.63
N LEU A 355 -27.55 -19.06 14.79
CA LEU A 355 -27.76 -19.74 16.07
C LEU A 355 -29.24 -19.84 16.47
N ASN A 356 -30.12 -19.73 15.47
CA ASN A 356 -31.56 -19.95 15.59
C ASN A 356 -32.25 -19.01 16.61
N GLN A 357 -31.78 -17.75 16.67
CA GLN A 357 -32.42 -16.62 17.36
C GLN A 357 -32.89 -15.57 16.35
N PRO A 358 -33.82 -15.91 15.44
CA PRO A 358 -34.20 -15.01 14.36
C PRO A 358 -34.94 -13.74 14.82
N GLU A 359 -35.59 -13.76 16.00
CA GLU A 359 -36.25 -12.57 16.57
C GLU A 359 -35.23 -11.47 16.86
N GLU A 360 -34.13 -11.82 17.52
CA GLU A 360 -33.03 -10.91 17.83
C GLU A 360 -32.33 -10.43 16.55
N ALA A 361 -32.16 -11.30 15.55
CA ALA A 361 -31.60 -10.91 14.26
C ALA A 361 -32.44 -9.81 13.56
N VAL A 362 -33.76 -9.96 13.58
CA VAL A 362 -34.70 -8.97 13.01
C VAL A 362 -34.74 -7.69 13.84
N TRP A 363 -34.74 -7.82 15.16
CA TRP A 363 -34.71 -6.67 16.06
C TRP A 363 -33.44 -5.83 15.83
N LEU A 364 -32.28 -6.48 15.83
CA LEU A 364 -30.99 -5.82 15.63
C LEU A 364 -30.86 -5.19 14.24
N PHE A 365 -31.48 -5.79 13.21
CA PHE A 365 -31.57 -5.17 11.88
C PHE A 365 -32.38 -3.87 11.91
N ARG A 366 -33.49 -3.82 12.65
CA ARG A 366 -34.29 -2.59 12.77
C ARG A 366 -33.49 -1.49 13.48
N GLU A 367 -32.75 -1.83 14.52
CA GLU A 367 -31.83 -0.91 15.21
C GLU A 367 -30.73 -0.39 14.25
N MET A 368 -30.17 -1.25 13.41
CA MET A 368 -29.19 -0.86 12.39
C MET A 368 -29.75 0.20 11.42
N ILE A 369 -30.98 -0.01 10.92
CA ILE A 369 -31.65 0.96 10.04
C ILE A 369 -31.99 2.25 10.79
N ALA A 370 -32.48 2.16 12.03
CA ALA A 370 -32.79 3.32 12.87
C ALA A 370 -31.54 4.17 13.18
N ALA A 371 -30.38 3.53 13.28
CA ALA A 371 -29.08 4.19 13.42
C ALA A 371 -28.54 4.82 12.12
N GLY A 372 -29.27 4.71 10.99
CA GLY A 372 -28.88 5.25 9.69
C GLY A 372 -27.72 4.51 9.04
N VAL A 373 -27.57 3.22 9.34
CA VAL A 373 -26.49 2.38 8.80
C VAL A 373 -27.05 1.50 7.69
N ASP A 374 -26.61 1.73 6.46
CA ASP A 374 -27.07 0.94 5.31
C ASP A 374 -26.54 -0.50 5.38
N PRO A 375 -27.41 -1.52 5.18
CA PRO A 375 -27.02 -2.91 5.16
C PRO A 375 -26.22 -3.27 3.91
N ILE A 376 -25.29 -4.22 4.06
CA ILE A 376 -24.62 -4.87 2.93
C ILE A 376 -25.36 -6.14 2.53
N ASP A 377 -25.09 -6.65 1.33
CA ASP A 377 -25.73 -7.85 0.78
C ASP A 377 -25.72 -9.05 1.73
N ALA A 378 -24.59 -9.27 2.42
CA ALA A 378 -24.45 -10.34 3.40
C ALA A 378 -25.43 -10.18 4.58
N THR A 379 -25.66 -8.96 5.05
CA THR A 379 -26.65 -8.66 6.10
C THR A 379 -28.06 -9.00 5.62
N LEU A 380 -28.40 -8.59 4.39
CA LEU A 380 -29.72 -8.81 3.80
C LEU A 380 -30.03 -10.31 3.71
N VAL A 381 -29.06 -11.14 3.30
CA VAL A 381 -29.21 -12.59 3.26
C VAL A 381 -29.51 -13.17 4.65
N SER A 382 -28.76 -12.75 5.68
CA SER A 382 -28.99 -13.21 7.06
C SER A 382 -30.37 -12.80 7.60
N VAL A 383 -30.80 -11.55 7.35
CA VAL A 383 -32.11 -11.07 7.82
C VAL A 383 -33.25 -11.72 7.06
N LEU A 384 -33.12 -11.92 5.75
CA LEU A 384 -34.14 -12.63 4.96
C LEU A 384 -34.26 -14.09 5.42
N SER A 385 -33.15 -14.74 5.78
CA SER A 385 -33.18 -16.06 6.39
C SER A 385 -33.94 -16.04 7.73
N ALA A 386 -33.67 -15.06 8.60
CA ALA A 386 -34.42 -14.89 9.85
C ALA A 386 -35.92 -14.60 9.62
N CYS A 387 -36.26 -13.78 8.62
CA CYS A 387 -37.65 -13.52 8.24
C CYS A 387 -38.37 -14.78 7.76
N ALA A 388 -37.69 -15.63 6.99
CA ALA A 388 -38.24 -16.91 6.55
C ALA A 388 -38.46 -17.87 7.73
N GLN A 389 -37.55 -17.88 8.71
CA GLN A 389 -37.68 -18.69 9.93
C GLN A 389 -38.87 -18.23 10.80
N LEU A 390 -39.13 -16.91 10.87
CA LEU A 390 -40.23 -16.33 11.65
C LEU A 390 -41.56 -16.23 10.90
N GLY A 391 -41.57 -16.41 9.59
CA GLY A 391 -42.75 -16.14 8.76
C GLY A 391 -43.09 -14.64 8.62
N CYS A 392 -42.14 -13.74 8.84
CA CYS A 392 -42.33 -12.29 8.75
C CYS A 392 -42.32 -11.79 7.29
N LEU A 393 -43.38 -12.10 6.54
CA LEU A 393 -43.50 -11.75 5.11
C LEU A 393 -43.41 -10.24 4.85
N ASP A 394 -44.00 -9.42 5.72
CA ASP A 394 -44.06 -7.97 5.53
C ASP A 394 -42.66 -7.34 5.55
N LEU A 395 -41.81 -7.75 6.50
CA LEU A 395 -40.44 -7.26 6.59
C LEU A 395 -39.60 -7.78 5.42
N GLY A 396 -39.76 -9.06 5.05
CA GLY A 396 -39.06 -9.63 3.89
C GLY A 396 -39.40 -8.90 2.58
N ARG A 397 -40.68 -8.57 2.38
CA ARG A 397 -41.14 -7.78 1.23
C ARG A 397 -40.56 -6.37 1.26
N TRP A 398 -40.58 -5.71 2.41
CA TRP A 398 -40.00 -4.37 2.56
C TRP A 398 -38.51 -4.35 2.22
N ILE A 399 -37.74 -5.35 2.67
CA ILE A 399 -36.32 -5.49 2.33
C ILE A 399 -36.14 -5.67 0.82
N TYR A 400 -36.93 -6.54 0.20
CA TYR A 400 -36.86 -6.81 -1.24
C TYR A 400 -37.15 -5.56 -2.08
N GLU A 401 -38.19 -4.81 -1.72
CA GLU A 401 -38.57 -3.58 -2.43
C GLU A 401 -37.53 -2.47 -2.25
N ASN A 402 -36.99 -2.25 -1.04
CA ASN A 402 -36.11 -1.10 -0.80
C ASN A 402 -34.64 -1.34 -1.17
N TYR A 403 -34.15 -2.58 -1.09
CA TYR A 403 -32.73 -2.87 -1.30
C TYR A 403 -32.45 -3.75 -2.52
N ILE A 404 -33.31 -4.71 -2.85
CA ILE A 404 -33.05 -5.68 -3.92
C ILE A 404 -33.53 -5.13 -5.27
N THR A 405 -34.80 -4.71 -5.38
CA THR A 405 -35.36 -4.26 -6.66
C THR A 405 -34.82 -2.90 -7.13
N VAL A 406 -34.40 -2.02 -6.21
CA VAL A 406 -33.76 -0.74 -6.56
C VAL A 406 -32.39 -0.96 -7.24
N LEU A 407 -31.65 -2.00 -6.85
CA LEU A 407 -30.38 -2.36 -7.48
C LEU A 407 -30.57 -2.93 -8.89
N ASP A 408 -31.61 -3.75 -9.11
CA ASP A 408 -31.96 -4.24 -10.45
C ASP A 408 -32.45 -3.09 -11.37
N GLY A 409 -33.16 -2.10 -10.84
CA GLY A 409 -33.58 -0.90 -11.57
C GLY A 409 -32.41 -0.03 -12.04
N ILE A 410 -31.42 0.20 -11.18
CA ILE A 410 -30.22 0.97 -11.52
C ILE A 410 -29.32 0.19 -12.50
N ALA A 411 -29.20 -1.13 -12.33
CA ALA A 411 -28.46 -1.99 -13.25
C ALA A 411 -29.12 -2.06 -14.64
N THR A 412 -30.45 -2.05 -14.72
CA THR A 412 -31.18 -2.04 -15.99
C THR A 412 -31.16 -0.67 -16.69
N GLU A 413 -31.22 0.46 -15.96
CA GLU A 413 -31.00 1.80 -16.55
C GLU A 413 -29.56 2.00 -17.06
N LEU A 414 -28.55 1.41 -16.41
CA LEU A 414 -27.15 1.47 -16.88
C LEU A 414 -26.86 0.52 -18.05
N LEU A 415 -27.59 -0.60 -18.17
CA LEU A 415 -27.44 -1.55 -19.28
C LEU A 415 -28.27 -1.16 -20.52
N LEU A 416 -29.39 -0.47 -20.33
CA LEU A 416 -30.20 0.10 -21.41
C LEU A 416 -29.90 1.59 -21.54
N GLY A 417 -28.66 1.92 -21.90
CA GLY A 417 -28.35 3.26 -22.39
C GLY A 417 -29.35 3.65 -23.47
N GLU A 418 -30.05 4.76 -23.27
CA GLU A 418 -31.13 5.21 -24.15
C GLU A 418 -30.70 5.15 -25.64
N PRO A 419 -31.52 4.59 -26.53
CA PRO A 419 -31.24 4.68 -27.96
C PRO A 419 -31.34 6.14 -28.38
N ASP A 420 -30.24 6.66 -28.93
CA ASP A 420 -30.08 7.99 -29.51
C ASP A 420 -31.32 8.33 -30.38
N PRO A 421 -32.12 9.37 -30.06
CA PRO A 421 -33.41 9.63 -30.70
C PRO A 421 -33.30 10.20 -32.13
N LEU A 422 -32.17 10.01 -32.81
CA LEU A 422 -31.87 10.57 -34.13
C LEU A 422 -31.76 9.54 -35.26
N GLN A 423 -32.24 8.30 -35.08
CA GLN A 423 -32.34 7.36 -36.20
C GLN A 423 -33.72 6.70 -36.30
N SER A 424 -34.61 7.31 -37.08
CA SER A 424 -35.31 6.67 -38.21
C SER A 424 -36.41 7.58 -38.79
N PRO A 425 -36.90 7.32 -40.02
CA PRO A 425 -36.40 6.40 -41.04
C PRO A 425 -35.71 7.09 -42.24
#